data_AF-A0A924H6H9-F1
#
_entry.id   AF-A0A924H6H9-F1
#
_cell.length_a   1.000
_cell.length_b   1.000
_cell.length_c   1.000
_cell.angle_alpha   90.00
_cell.angle_beta   90.00
_cell.angle_gamma   90.00
#
_symmetry.space_group_name_H-M   'P 1'
#
loop_
_entity.id
_entity.type
_entity.pdbx_description
1 polymer ?
#
loop_
_entity_poly.entity_id
_entity_poly.type
_entity_poly.pdbx_seq_one_letter_code
_entity_poly.pdbx_strand_id
1 'polypeptide(L)'
;MGKFLLLLALFISKIAFSQVSDNFNDGDFTQNPVWQADVFTNFIVNSGQLQSNSTTASSNFYISTPNTKASNCTWEFEINLKFATSGSNYVDVYLISNTANLKSTSINGYFVRMGDTPDEISLYKRSGAASTS
;
A
#
# COMPACT_ATOMS: atom_id res chain seq x y z
N MET A 1 6.61 -29.21 33.60
CA MET A 1 7.52 -28.38 32.78
C MET A 1 7.00 -28.12 31.36
N GLY A 2 6.63 -29.15 30.58
CA GLY A 2 6.20 -28.97 29.17
C GLY A 2 5.02 -28.02 28.92
N LYS A 3 4.03 -27.97 29.83
CA LYS A 3 2.87 -27.04 29.73
C LYS A 3 3.24 -25.57 29.91
N PHE A 4 4.31 -25.27 30.67
CA PHE A 4 4.77 -23.89 30.90
C PHE A 4 5.59 -23.37 29.71
N LEU A 5 6.39 -24.23 29.06
CA LEU A 5 7.08 -23.89 27.81
C LEU A 5 6.11 -23.62 26.65
N LEU A 6 5.01 -24.37 26.57
CA LEU A 6 4.00 -24.17 25.52
C LEU A 6 3.30 -22.80 25.64
N LEU A 7 3.00 -22.37 26.87
CA LEU A 7 2.45 -21.04 27.15
C LEU A 7 3.45 -19.92 26.81
N LEU A 8 4.73 -20.09 27.16
CA LEU A 8 5.78 -19.12 26.83
C LEU A 8 6.00 -18.99 25.31
N ALA A 9 5.90 -20.09 24.56
CA ALA A 9 6.00 -20.09 23.10
C ALA A 9 4.85 -19.31 22.41
N LEU A 10 3.65 -19.29 23.01
CA LEU A 10 2.50 -18.51 22.51
C LEU A 10 2.63 -16.99 22.77
N PHE A 11 3.44 -16.57 23.76
CA PHE A 11 3.75 -15.16 23.98
C PHE A 11 4.89 -14.65 23.09
N ILE A 12 5.77 -15.53 22.61
CA ILE A 12 6.88 -15.21 21.69
C ILE A 12 6.40 -14.98 20.25
N SER A 13 5.23 -15.50 19.85
CA SER A 13 4.72 -15.34 18.47
C SER A 13 4.24 -13.92 18.13
N LYS A 14 4.40 -12.95 19.03
CA LYS A 14 3.94 -11.56 18.87
C LYS A 14 5.06 -10.51 18.84
N ILE A 15 6.34 -10.89 18.80
CA ILE A 15 7.46 -9.91 18.83
C ILE A 15 7.86 -9.34 17.46
N ALA A 16 7.07 -9.60 16.41
CA ALA A 16 7.25 -8.92 15.13
C ALA A 16 6.41 -7.64 15.10
N PHE A 17 7.06 -6.48 15.16
CA PHE A 17 6.41 -5.21 14.84
C PHE A 17 6.32 -5.10 13.32
N SER A 18 5.12 -4.81 12.78
CA SER A 18 5.03 -4.35 11.40
C SER A 18 5.67 -2.97 11.30
N GLN A 19 6.42 -2.72 10.22
CA GLN A 19 6.99 -1.38 10.00
C GLN A 19 5.94 -0.38 9.56
N VAL A 20 4.91 -0.86 8.87
CA VAL A 20 3.75 -0.07 8.45
C VAL A 20 2.52 -0.91 8.75
N SER A 21 1.64 -0.40 9.59
CA SER A 21 0.36 -1.03 9.91
C SER A 21 -0.64 0.09 10.09
N ASP A 22 -1.66 0.09 9.25
CA ASP A 22 -2.74 1.05 9.34
C ASP A 22 -4.06 0.34 9.01
N ASN A 23 -5.04 0.51 9.89
CA ASN A 23 -6.39 0.01 9.71
C ASN A 23 -7.41 1.15 9.61
N PHE A 24 -6.95 2.41 9.62
CA PHE A 24 -7.74 3.63 9.48
C PHE A 24 -8.92 3.75 10.46
N ASN A 25 -8.93 2.98 11.56
CA ASN A 25 -10.02 2.99 12.54
C ASN A 25 -10.06 4.26 13.39
N ASP A 26 -8.97 5.02 13.41
CA ASP A 26 -8.90 6.35 14.01
C ASP A 26 -9.58 7.43 13.15
N GLY A 27 -9.98 7.11 11.93
CA GLY A 27 -10.74 8.00 11.06
C GLY A 27 -9.88 9.03 10.32
N ASP A 28 -8.56 8.90 10.34
CA ASP A 28 -7.65 9.78 9.62
C ASP A 28 -6.50 9.00 8.94
N PHE A 29 -5.87 9.61 7.93
CA PHE A 29 -4.69 9.03 7.27
C PHE A 29 -3.43 9.86 7.57
N THR A 30 -3.54 10.87 8.42
CA THR A 30 -2.52 11.88 8.66
C THR A 30 -1.70 11.61 9.91
N GLN A 31 -2.10 10.64 10.72
CA GLN A 31 -1.46 10.27 11.97
C GLN A 31 -1.45 8.75 12.12
N ASN A 32 -0.40 8.23 12.76
CA ASN A 32 -0.30 6.84 13.25
C ASN A 32 -0.65 5.70 12.27
N PRO A 33 0.00 5.59 11.09
CA PRO A 33 1.11 6.40 10.57
C PRO A 33 0.69 7.59 9.70
N VAL A 34 1.61 8.52 9.46
CA VAL A 34 1.36 9.66 8.56
C VAL A 34 1.43 9.19 7.11
N TRP A 35 0.32 9.31 6.39
CA TRP A 35 0.26 9.20 4.95
C TRP A 35 0.20 10.58 4.28
N GLN A 36 1.07 10.77 3.30
CA GLN A 36 1.16 12.00 2.53
C GLN A 36 0.56 11.78 1.15
N ALA A 37 -0.61 12.38 0.93
CA ALA A 37 -1.27 12.44 -0.37
C ALA A 37 -0.63 13.50 -1.26
N ASP A 38 -0.58 13.23 -2.57
CA ASP A 38 -0.12 14.21 -3.56
C ASP A 38 -1.06 15.42 -3.64
N VAL A 39 -2.36 15.15 -3.58
CA VAL A 39 -3.42 16.14 -3.40
C VAL A 39 -4.28 15.66 -2.24
N PHE A 40 -4.28 16.42 -1.15
CA PHE A 40 -4.91 16.03 0.11
C PHE A 40 -6.38 15.58 -0.02
N THR A 41 -7.17 16.27 -0.85
CA THR A 41 -8.61 16.00 -1.02
C THR A 41 -8.94 14.77 -1.87
N ASN A 42 -7.94 14.15 -2.51
CA ASN A 42 -8.13 12.93 -3.32
C ASN A 42 -8.27 11.67 -2.46
N PHE A 43 -8.10 11.77 -1.13
CA PHE A 43 -8.27 10.67 -0.20
C PHE A 43 -9.11 11.10 0.99
N ILE A 44 -9.89 10.17 1.52
CA ILE A 44 -10.62 10.29 2.77
C ILE A 44 -10.50 8.97 3.53
N VAL A 45 -10.76 8.99 4.84
CA VAL A 45 -11.07 7.77 5.57
C VAL A 45 -12.58 7.69 5.73
N ASN A 46 -13.17 6.58 5.29
CA ASN A 46 -14.59 6.33 5.39
C ASN A 46 -14.82 4.95 6.03
N SER A 47 -15.50 4.93 7.18
CA SER A 47 -15.86 3.69 7.87
C SER A 47 -14.67 2.75 8.14
N GLY A 48 -13.54 3.31 8.57
CA GLY A 48 -12.32 2.53 8.85
C GLY A 48 -11.56 2.09 7.60
N GLN A 49 -11.76 2.74 6.46
CA GLN A 49 -11.09 2.39 5.20
C GLN A 49 -10.54 3.64 4.53
N LEU A 50 -9.29 3.59 4.08
CA LEU A 50 -8.76 4.58 3.16
C LEU A 50 -9.48 4.46 1.82
N GLN A 51 -10.06 5.57 1.37
CA GLN A 51 -10.88 5.62 0.17
C GLN A 51 -10.40 6.73 -0.75
N SER A 52 -10.27 6.44 -2.05
CA SER A 52 -10.11 7.47 -3.07
C SER A 52 -11.35 8.38 -3.12
N ASN A 53 -11.12 9.68 -3.30
CA ASN A 53 -12.12 10.74 -3.33
C ASN A 53 -11.84 11.77 -4.45
N SER A 54 -11.00 11.42 -5.43
CA SER A 54 -10.74 12.31 -6.57
C SER A 54 -11.96 12.43 -7.46
N THR A 55 -12.33 13.66 -7.81
CA THR A 55 -13.39 13.97 -8.79
C THR A 55 -12.81 14.35 -10.16
N THR A 56 -11.48 14.40 -10.28
CA THR A 56 -10.79 14.77 -11.51
C THR A 56 -10.76 13.57 -12.47
N ALA A 57 -11.48 13.68 -13.58
CA ALA A 57 -11.50 12.64 -14.61
C ALA A 57 -10.10 12.39 -15.20
N SER A 58 -9.82 11.13 -15.53
CA SER A 58 -8.59 10.69 -16.21
C SER A 58 -7.31 11.19 -15.54
N SER A 59 -7.27 11.14 -14.20
CA SER A 59 -6.14 11.62 -13.42
C SER A 59 -5.39 10.49 -12.73
N ASN A 60 -4.08 10.67 -12.56
CA ASN A 60 -3.26 9.85 -11.67
C ASN A 60 -3.04 10.63 -10.37
N PHE A 61 -3.29 10.00 -9.23
CA PHE A 61 -3.11 10.55 -7.90
C PHE A 61 -2.59 9.45 -6.98
N TYR A 62 -1.96 9.83 -5.87
CA TYR A 62 -1.32 8.87 -4.99
C TYR A 62 -1.26 9.34 -3.54
N ILE A 63 -1.06 8.37 -2.66
CA ILE A 63 -0.76 8.60 -1.26
C ILE A 63 0.38 7.65 -0.86
N SER A 64 1.26 8.11 0.02
CA SER A 64 2.45 7.35 0.40
C SER A 64 2.76 7.53 1.88
N THR A 65 3.32 6.51 2.50
CA THR A 65 3.87 6.58 3.87
C THR A 65 5.28 6.01 3.88
N PRO A 66 6.21 6.55 4.71
CA PRO A 66 7.54 6.00 4.81
C PRO A 66 7.54 4.53 5.25
N ASN A 67 8.34 3.70 4.58
CA ASN A 67 8.60 2.32 4.97
C ASN A 67 10.11 2.11 5.15
N THR A 68 10.49 1.42 6.23
CA THR A 68 11.91 1.14 6.57
C THR A 68 12.34 -0.31 6.29
N LYS A 69 11.43 -1.21 5.89
CA LYS A 69 11.75 -2.62 5.66
C LYS A 69 11.20 -3.15 4.34
N ALA A 70 12.11 -3.69 3.54
CA ALA A 70 11.83 -4.22 2.20
C ALA A 70 11.91 -5.75 2.13
N SER A 71 12.73 -6.37 2.99
CA SER A 71 13.04 -7.80 2.97
C SER A 71 12.61 -8.48 4.25
N ASN A 72 12.34 -9.79 4.17
CA ASN A 72 11.87 -10.60 5.31
C ASN A 72 10.63 -9.97 5.97
N CYS A 73 9.67 -9.54 5.15
CA CYS A 73 8.41 -8.95 5.56
C CYS A 73 7.27 -9.50 4.70
N THR A 74 6.05 -9.42 5.24
CA THR A 74 4.81 -9.76 4.54
C THR A 74 4.02 -8.49 4.33
N TRP A 75 3.43 -8.34 3.15
CA TRP A 75 2.46 -7.29 2.86
C TRP A 75 1.07 -7.92 2.82
N GLU A 76 0.15 -7.35 3.60
CA GLU A 76 -1.26 -7.73 3.61
C GLU A 76 -2.08 -6.45 3.60
N PHE A 77 -3.07 -6.39 2.71
CA PHE A 77 -3.99 -5.27 2.59
C PHE A 77 -5.27 -5.75 1.89
N GLU A 78 -6.39 -5.14 2.22
CA GLU A 78 -7.65 -5.30 1.50
C GLU A 78 -7.77 -4.18 0.45
N ILE A 79 -8.30 -4.52 -0.72
CA ILE A 79 -8.61 -3.55 -1.76
C ILE A 79 -9.96 -3.86 -2.40
N ASN A 80 -10.74 -2.80 -2.64
CA ASN A 80 -12.05 -2.89 -3.25
C ASN A 80 -12.14 -1.90 -4.42
N LEU A 81 -11.94 -2.39 -5.64
CA LEU A 81 -12.05 -1.58 -6.85
C LEU A 81 -13.53 -1.42 -7.22
N LYS A 82 -14.10 -0.24 -6.92
CA LYS A 82 -15.48 0.13 -7.29
C LYS A 82 -15.59 0.71 -8.71
N PHE A 83 -14.73 0.26 -9.61
CA PHE A 83 -14.70 0.65 -11.01
C PHE A 83 -14.31 -0.53 -11.90
N ALA A 84 -14.64 -0.46 -13.19
CA ALA A 84 -14.18 -1.43 -14.18
C ALA A 84 -12.70 -1.17 -14.54
N THR A 85 -11.87 -2.19 -14.40
CA THR A 85 -10.45 -2.14 -14.73
C THR A 85 -10.23 -2.07 -16.24
N SER A 86 -9.12 -1.47 -16.65
CA SER A 86 -8.66 -1.38 -18.05
C SER A 86 -7.20 -0.97 -18.11
N GLY A 87 -6.60 -0.95 -19.30
CA GLY A 87 -5.25 -0.42 -19.51
C GLY A 87 -5.07 1.07 -19.16
N SER A 88 -6.14 1.79 -18.81
CA SER A 88 -6.07 3.16 -18.28
C SER A 88 -6.74 3.32 -16.91
N ASN A 89 -7.24 2.22 -16.32
CA ASN A 89 -7.93 2.24 -15.03
C ASN A 89 -7.49 1.03 -14.20
N TYR A 90 -6.54 1.25 -13.29
CA TYR A 90 -5.92 0.23 -12.46
C TYR A 90 -5.35 0.88 -11.20
N VAL A 91 -4.96 0.06 -10.22
CA VAL A 91 -4.27 0.53 -9.01
C VAL A 91 -2.89 -0.10 -8.92
N ASP A 92 -1.89 0.73 -8.63
CA ASP A 92 -0.55 0.29 -8.28
C ASP A 92 -0.34 0.47 -6.77
N VAL A 93 -0.15 -0.63 -6.03
CA VAL A 93 0.26 -0.59 -4.62
C VAL A 93 1.76 -0.80 -4.54
N TYR A 94 2.50 0.28 -4.27
CA TYR A 94 3.94 0.22 -4.07
C TYR A 94 4.27 -0.44 -2.73
N LEU A 95 4.95 -1.59 -2.80
CA LEU A 95 5.47 -2.27 -1.61
C LEU A 95 6.71 -1.54 -1.10
N ILE A 96 7.59 -1.15 -2.03
CA ILE A 96 8.76 -0.32 -1.75
C ILE A 96 9.04 0.64 -2.90
N SER A 97 9.50 1.84 -2.55
CA SER A 97 9.97 2.88 -3.48
C SER A 97 11.12 3.65 -2.85
N ASN A 98 12.09 4.05 -3.67
CA ASN A 98 13.18 4.94 -3.25
C ASN A 98 12.74 6.41 -3.07
N THR A 99 11.49 6.76 -3.40
CA THR A 99 10.95 8.12 -3.30
C THR A 99 9.48 8.11 -2.89
N ALA A 100 9.08 9.12 -2.11
CA ALA A 100 7.68 9.34 -1.74
C ALA A 100 6.84 9.89 -2.91
N ASN A 101 7.47 10.54 -3.91
CA ASN A 101 6.75 11.04 -5.07
C ASN A 101 6.55 9.93 -6.11
N LEU A 102 5.37 9.31 -6.11
CA LEU A 102 5.03 8.19 -7.01
C LEU A 102 4.79 8.60 -8.48
N LYS A 103 4.77 9.91 -8.78
CA LYS A 103 4.80 10.47 -10.14
C LYS A 103 6.22 10.70 -10.66
N SER A 104 7.25 10.51 -9.83
CA SER A 104 8.63 10.72 -10.25
C SER A 104 9.04 9.77 -11.37
N THR A 105 9.83 10.26 -12.31
CA THR A 105 10.47 9.46 -13.37
C THR A 105 11.72 8.72 -12.89
N SER A 106 12.12 8.90 -11.62
CA SER A 106 13.31 8.30 -11.01
C SER A 106 13.01 7.21 -9.96
N ILE A 107 11.82 6.59 -10.04
CA ILE A 107 11.40 5.53 -9.11
C ILE A 107 12.19 4.26 -9.37
N ASN A 108 12.74 3.70 -8.30
CA ASN A 108 13.23 2.33 -8.23
C ASN A 108 12.48 1.63 -7.09
N GLY A 109 11.74 0.58 -7.43
CA GLY A 109 10.81 -0.03 -6.47
C GLY A 109 10.09 -1.24 -7.02
N TYR A 110 9.24 -1.82 -6.18
CA TYR A 110 8.36 -2.92 -6.54
C TYR A 110 6.93 -2.56 -6.15
N PHE A 111 5.98 -2.87 -7.03
CA PHE A 111 4.57 -2.61 -6.80
C PHE A 111 3.73 -3.77 -7.32
N VAL A 112 2.58 -3.99 -6.71
CA VAL A 112 1.56 -4.90 -7.22
C VAL A 112 0.54 -4.07 -7.98
N ARG A 113 0.29 -4.40 -9.24
CA ARG A 113 -0.81 -3.84 -10.02
C ARG A 113 -2.04 -4.72 -9.87
N MET A 114 -3.19 -4.09 -9.73
CA MET A 114 -4.49 -4.74 -9.74
C MET A 114 -5.34 -4.14 -10.86
N GLY A 115 -5.72 -4.98 -11.84
CA GLY A 115 -6.44 -4.58 -13.04
C GLY A 115 -5.55 -4.65 -14.29
N ASP A 116 -5.53 -3.56 -15.06
CA ASP A 116 -4.93 -3.48 -16.41
C ASP A 116 -5.79 -4.19 -17.48
N THR A 117 -5.38 -4.16 -18.74
CA THR A 117 -6.09 -4.82 -19.86
C THR A 117 -6.38 -6.31 -19.63
N PRO A 118 -5.49 -7.10 -19.00
CA PRO A 118 -5.76 -8.51 -18.72
C PRO A 118 -6.61 -8.77 -17.46
N ASP A 119 -7.01 -7.72 -16.73
CA ASP A 119 -7.71 -7.82 -15.43
C ASP A 119 -6.98 -8.73 -14.41
N GLU A 120 -5.66 -8.58 -14.32
CA GLU A 120 -4.80 -9.44 -13.52
C GLU A 120 -4.27 -8.76 -12.25
N ILE A 121 -3.66 -9.57 -11.38
CA ILE A 121 -2.90 -9.11 -10.23
C ILE A 121 -1.45 -9.56 -10.41
N SER A 122 -0.57 -8.62 -10.69
CA SER A 122 0.81 -8.91 -11.07
C SER A 122 1.81 -8.04 -10.31
N LEU A 123 2.94 -8.64 -9.93
CA LEU A 123 4.07 -7.93 -9.31
C LEU A 123 4.93 -7.31 -10.41
N TYR A 124 5.28 -6.04 -10.26
CA TYR A 124 6.14 -5.31 -11.17
C TYR A 124 7.37 -4.77 -10.46
N LYS A 125 8.48 -4.74 -11.18
CA LYS A 125 9.66 -3.94 -10.86
C LYS A 125 9.62 -2.64 -11.67
N ARG A 126 9.87 -1.52 -11.00
CA ARG A 126 10.06 -0.21 -11.63
C ARG A 126 11.53 0.21 -11.57
N SER A 127 12.07 0.68 -12.70
CA SER A 127 13.39 1.32 -12.79
C SER A 127 13.31 2.56 -13.68
N GLY A 128 13.23 3.72 -13.03
CA GLY A 128 12.92 4.99 -13.66
C GLY A 128 11.49 5.02 -14.22
N ALA A 129 11.38 5.31 -15.52
CA ALA A 129 10.12 5.31 -16.26
C ALA A 129 9.72 3.91 -16.78
N ALA A 130 10.63 2.94 -16.75
CA ALA A 130 10.35 1.59 -17.21
C ALA A 130 9.78 0.73 -16.09
N SER A 131 8.76 -0.06 -16.43
CA SER A 131 8.17 -1.09 -15.57
C SER A 131 8.23 -2.45 -16.27
N THR A 132 8.47 -3.50 -15.51
CA THR A 132 8.55 -4.89 -16.01
C THR A 132 7.89 -5.82 -15.00
N SER A 133 6.96 -6.66 -15.45
CA SER A 133 6.35 -7.72 -14.65
C SER A 133 7.23 -8.96 -14.55
#